data_AF-A0A413PZL8-F1
#
_entry.id   AF-A0A413PZL8-F1
#
_cell.length_a   1.000
_cell.length_b   1.000
_cell.length_c   1.000
_cell.angle_alpha   90.00
_cell.angle_beta   90.00
_cell.angle_gamma   90.00
#
_symmetry.space_group_name_H-M   'P 1'
#
loop_
_entity.id
_entity.type
_entity.pdbx_description
1 polymer ?
#
loop_
_entity_poly.entity_id
_entity_poly.type
_entity_poly.pdbx_seq_one_letter_code
_entity_poly.pdbx_strand_id
1 'polypeptide(L)'
;MILRVKDQDSYGSGKTINIPSPYGDSFTYMGWSLITSTGSNQYKLRVKTGEHYDVNGFGKIGDRYVIACTPTFGKIGDEIDFVLANGRVIHGVMGDEKNMSDAGCNKWGHDGGHSVVEFVVNKSMWYHTGKTVTRFHPEWAKSRVVKAVNLGKNHLR
;
A
#
# COMPACT_ATOMS: atom_id res chain seq x y z
N MET A 1 16.85 24.26 -20.41
CA MET A 1 15.85 23.70 -19.46
C MET A 1 15.35 22.39 -20.03
N ILE A 2 15.95 21.27 -19.64
CA ILE A 2 15.58 19.95 -20.17
C ILE A 2 14.39 19.45 -19.34
N LEU A 3 13.19 19.48 -19.93
CA LEU A 3 12.04 18.71 -19.43
C LEU A 3 12.46 17.25 -19.36
N ARG A 4 12.51 16.67 -18.16
CA ARG A 4 12.53 15.22 -18.00
C ARG A 4 11.08 14.73 -17.99
N VAL A 5 10.63 14.24 -19.15
CA VAL A 5 9.59 13.21 -19.23
C VAL A 5 10.34 11.95 -19.65
N LYS A 6 10.41 10.93 -18.78
CA LYS A 6 10.91 9.58 -19.11
C LYS A 6 10.42 8.58 -18.07
N ASP A 7 9.35 7.88 -18.44
CA ASP A 7 8.96 6.51 -18.07
C ASP A 7 9.44 5.97 -16.71
N GLN A 8 8.55 6.09 -15.73
CA GLN A 8 8.39 5.19 -14.60
C GLN A 8 6.88 5.04 -14.36
N ASP A 9 6.29 4.06 -15.04
CA ASP A 9 4.97 3.45 -14.87
C ASP A 9 3.79 4.42 -14.66
N SER A 10 3.00 4.60 -15.72
CA SER A 10 1.76 5.41 -15.74
C SER A 10 0.90 5.22 -14.49
N TYR A 11 0.88 6.20 -13.58
CA TYR A 11 -0.14 6.26 -12.53
C TYR A 11 -1.45 6.79 -13.12
N GLY A 12 -2.60 6.30 -12.66
CA GLY A 12 -3.89 6.67 -13.25
C GLY A 12 -4.36 8.09 -12.94
N SER A 13 -5.43 8.54 -13.61
CA SER A 13 -6.06 9.85 -13.39
C SER A 13 -7.25 9.71 -12.43
N GLY A 14 -7.08 10.07 -11.16
CA GLY A 14 -8.11 9.93 -10.15
C GLY A 14 -7.98 10.95 -9.01
N LYS A 15 -8.74 10.75 -7.92
CA LYS A 15 -8.70 11.66 -6.76
C LYS A 15 -7.29 11.67 -6.19
N THR A 16 -6.68 12.84 -6.18
CA THR A 16 -5.27 13.01 -5.81
C THR A 16 -5.13 13.64 -4.43
N ILE A 17 -4.19 13.13 -3.64
CA ILE A 17 -3.81 13.67 -2.33
C ILE A 17 -2.29 13.78 -2.30
N ASN A 18 -1.76 14.95 -1.94
CA ASN A 18 -0.33 15.16 -1.72
C ASN A 18 0.03 14.89 -0.25
N ILE A 19 1.12 14.16 -0.02
CA ILE A 19 1.63 13.80 1.31
C ILE A 19 2.85 14.70 1.61
N PRO A 20 2.77 15.59 2.62
CA PRO A 20 3.86 16.48 2.97
C PRO A 20 5.01 15.75 3.66
N SER A 21 6.19 16.37 3.69
CA SER A 21 7.28 15.95 4.58
C SER A 21 6.85 16.11 6.05
N PRO A 22 7.27 15.25 6.99
CA PRO A 22 8.25 14.16 6.85
C PRO A 22 7.66 12.77 6.54
N TYR A 23 6.39 12.68 6.15
CA TYR A 23 5.67 11.41 6.09
C TYR A 23 6.04 10.50 4.91
N GLY A 24 5.78 9.20 5.08
CA GLY A 24 5.79 8.20 4.00
C GLY A 24 7.15 7.59 3.62
N ASP A 25 8.17 7.69 4.46
CA ASP A 25 9.53 7.18 4.23
C ASP A 25 9.80 5.78 4.82
N SER A 26 8.79 5.15 5.44
CA SER A 26 8.84 3.79 5.98
C SER A 26 7.88 2.86 5.25
N PHE A 27 8.35 1.69 4.85
CA PHE A 27 7.56 0.65 4.18
C PHE A 27 7.53 -0.61 5.06
N THR A 28 6.39 -0.82 5.71
CA THR A 28 6.18 -1.94 6.65
C THR A 28 5.36 -3.06 6.01
N TYR A 29 5.05 -4.10 6.76
CA TYR A 29 4.22 -5.21 6.28
C TYR A 29 3.29 -5.77 7.36
N MET A 30 2.20 -6.40 6.93
CA MET A 30 1.28 -7.17 7.77
C MET A 30 0.83 -8.46 7.08
N GLY A 31 0.51 -9.51 7.82
CA GLY A 31 0.08 -10.79 7.24
C GLY A 31 -1.37 -10.78 6.74
N TRP A 32 -1.66 -11.17 5.50
CA TRP A 32 -3.05 -11.20 4.98
C TRP A 32 -3.96 -12.12 5.81
N SER A 33 -3.40 -13.22 6.32
CA SER A 33 -4.11 -14.17 7.16
C SER A 33 -4.55 -13.58 8.51
N LEU A 34 -3.99 -12.44 8.95
CA LEU A 34 -4.39 -11.74 10.18
C LEU A 34 -5.73 -10.98 10.05
N ILE A 35 -6.24 -10.81 8.83
CA ILE A 35 -7.56 -10.22 8.59
C ILE A 35 -8.64 -11.26 8.89
N THR A 36 -9.08 -11.37 10.14
CA THR A 36 -9.96 -12.48 10.58
C THR A 36 -11.42 -12.10 10.81
N SER A 37 -11.74 -10.81 10.93
CA SER A 37 -13.10 -10.34 11.21
C SER A 37 -14.03 -10.53 10.00
N THR A 38 -14.84 -11.58 10.01
CA THR A 38 -15.67 -12.03 8.87
C THR A 38 -16.67 -10.98 8.38
N GLY A 39 -17.15 -10.10 9.26
CA GLY A 39 -18.09 -9.02 8.92
C GLY A 39 -17.45 -7.83 8.20
N SER A 40 -16.13 -7.69 8.28
CA SER A 40 -15.38 -6.55 7.74
C SER A 40 -15.27 -6.58 6.21
N ASN A 41 -15.14 -5.41 5.58
CA ASN A 41 -14.93 -5.32 4.14
C ASN A 41 -13.57 -5.90 3.71
N GLN A 42 -12.52 -5.73 4.53
CA GLN A 42 -11.18 -6.30 4.32
C GLN A 42 -11.22 -7.84 4.26
N TYR A 43 -11.98 -8.48 5.15
CA TYR A 43 -12.20 -9.94 5.07
C TYR A 43 -12.98 -10.33 3.82
N LYS A 44 -14.07 -9.62 3.52
CA LYS A 44 -14.88 -9.88 2.31
C LYS A 44 -14.05 -9.74 1.04
N LEU A 45 -13.15 -8.75 0.96
CA LEU A 45 -12.25 -8.58 -0.16
C LEU A 45 -11.32 -9.78 -0.28
N ARG A 46 -10.63 -10.18 0.80
CA ARG A 46 -9.75 -11.36 0.83
C ARG A 46 -10.44 -12.62 0.31
N VAL A 47 -11.69 -12.86 0.74
CA VAL A 47 -12.46 -14.01 0.28
C VAL A 47 -12.88 -13.87 -1.19
N LYS A 48 -13.38 -12.70 -1.60
CA LYS A 48 -13.84 -12.43 -2.97
C LYS A 48 -12.70 -12.57 -4.00
N THR A 49 -11.52 -12.07 -3.68
CA THR A 49 -10.37 -12.07 -4.59
C THR A 49 -9.49 -13.31 -4.48
N GLY A 50 -9.66 -14.09 -3.42
CA GLY A 50 -8.68 -15.08 -3.00
C GLY A 50 -7.43 -14.45 -2.37
N GLU A 51 -6.66 -15.27 -1.69
CA GLU A 51 -5.39 -14.91 -1.05
C GLU A 51 -4.23 -15.33 -1.97
N HIS A 52 -3.87 -14.47 -2.92
CA HIS A 52 -2.80 -14.71 -3.89
C HIS A 52 -1.52 -13.97 -3.52
N TYR A 53 -0.38 -14.61 -3.76
CA TYR A 53 0.93 -14.06 -3.46
C TYR A 53 1.85 -14.13 -4.68
N ASP A 54 2.76 -13.16 -4.81
CA ASP A 54 3.90 -13.31 -5.72
C ASP A 54 4.96 -14.28 -5.15
N VAL A 55 6.02 -14.54 -5.94
CA VAL A 55 7.11 -15.46 -5.56
C VAL A 55 7.84 -15.05 -4.28
N ASN A 56 7.79 -13.77 -3.90
CA ASN A 56 8.41 -13.24 -2.69
C ASN A 56 7.43 -13.20 -1.51
N GLY A 57 6.17 -13.57 -1.71
CA GLY A 57 5.13 -13.60 -0.69
C GLY A 57 4.40 -12.27 -0.50
N PHE A 58 4.48 -11.32 -1.42
CA PHE A 58 3.63 -10.12 -1.36
C PHE A 58 2.22 -10.43 -1.86
N GLY A 59 1.20 -9.98 -1.14
CA GLY A 59 -0.20 -10.14 -1.53
C GLY A 59 -0.52 -9.41 -2.83
N LYS A 60 -1.27 -10.06 -3.72
CA LYS A 60 -1.64 -9.53 -5.04
C LYS A 60 -3.14 -9.67 -5.33
N ILE A 61 -3.68 -8.64 -5.99
CA ILE A 61 -4.99 -8.70 -6.67
C ILE A 61 -4.72 -8.24 -8.11
N GLY A 62 -4.75 -9.19 -9.05
CA GLY A 62 -4.21 -8.96 -10.39
C GLY A 62 -2.70 -8.69 -10.34
N ASP A 63 -2.25 -7.62 -10.98
CA ASP A 63 -0.86 -7.14 -11.00
C ASP A 63 -0.51 -6.23 -9.80
N ARG A 64 -1.52 -5.74 -9.06
CA ARG A 64 -1.37 -4.75 -7.98
C ARG A 64 -1.06 -5.40 -6.64
N TYR A 65 -0.25 -4.71 -5.83
CA TYR A 65 0.00 -5.10 -4.44
C TYR A 65 -1.24 -4.90 -3.58
N VAL A 66 -1.47 -5.81 -2.65
CA VAL A 66 -2.43 -5.57 -1.57
C VAL A 66 -1.73 -4.80 -0.47
N ILE A 67 -2.30 -3.67 -0.08
CA ILE A 67 -1.69 -2.73 0.88
C ILE A 67 -2.67 -2.34 1.98
N ALA A 68 -2.13 -1.96 3.13
CA ALA A 68 -2.82 -1.27 4.20
C ALA A 68 -2.45 0.22 4.16
N CYS A 69 -3.45 1.08 4.18
CA CYS A 69 -3.28 2.53 4.31
C CYS A 69 -4.44 3.13 5.13
N THR A 70 -4.40 4.43 5.39
CA THR A 70 -5.48 5.12 6.11
C THR A 70 -6.69 5.36 5.19
N PRO A 71 -7.89 5.56 5.75
CA PRO A 71 -9.09 5.90 4.96
C PRO A 71 -9.01 7.26 4.27
N THR A 72 -7.96 8.05 4.53
CA THR A 72 -7.67 9.30 3.80
C THR A 72 -7.56 9.05 2.30
N PHE A 73 -6.98 7.92 1.89
CA PHE A 73 -6.63 7.65 0.49
C PHE A 73 -7.69 6.86 -0.28
N GLY A 74 -8.58 6.16 0.40
CA GLY A 74 -9.61 5.34 -0.25
C GLY A 74 -10.40 4.50 0.74
N LYS A 75 -11.11 3.52 0.18
CA LYS A 75 -11.84 2.49 0.92
C LYS A 75 -11.29 1.11 0.55
N ILE A 76 -11.57 0.12 1.38
CA ILE A 76 -11.25 -1.28 1.08
C ILE A 76 -11.69 -1.64 -0.35
N GLY A 77 -10.78 -2.22 -1.10
CA GLY A 77 -10.94 -2.66 -2.49
C GLY A 77 -10.60 -1.59 -3.52
N ASP A 78 -10.37 -0.33 -3.15
CA ASP A 78 -9.98 0.71 -4.11
C ASP A 78 -8.58 0.44 -4.68
N GLU A 79 -8.43 0.64 -5.98
CA GLU A 79 -7.11 0.77 -6.62
C GLU A 79 -6.52 2.15 -6.34
N ILE A 80 -5.33 2.17 -5.76
CA ILE A 80 -4.61 3.39 -5.38
C ILE A 80 -3.17 3.30 -5.86
N ASP A 81 -2.73 4.29 -6.62
CA ASP A 81 -1.32 4.43 -7.00
C ASP A 81 -0.62 5.39 -6.03
N PHE A 82 0.45 4.93 -5.39
CA PHE A 82 1.30 5.76 -4.53
C PHE A 82 2.57 6.13 -5.27
N VAL A 83 2.75 7.42 -5.53
CA VAL A 83 3.93 7.96 -6.22
C VAL A 83 4.99 8.32 -5.18
N LEU A 84 6.21 7.87 -5.43
CA LEU A 84 7.38 8.12 -4.60
C LEU A 84 8.17 9.35 -5.08
N ALA A 85 8.94 9.97 -4.18
CA ALA A 85 9.74 11.15 -4.48
C ALA A 85 10.77 10.93 -5.62
N ASN A 86 11.25 9.70 -5.77
CA ASN A 86 12.16 9.29 -6.85
C ASN A 86 11.45 8.94 -8.18
N GLY A 87 10.14 9.18 -8.29
CA GLY A 87 9.35 8.96 -9.50
C GLY A 87 8.81 7.54 -9.68
N ARG A 88 9.19 6.59 -8.81
CA ARG A 88 8.62 5.23 -8.82
C ARG A 88 7.17 5.24 -8.34
N VAL A 89 6.39 4.25 -8.75
CA VAL A 89 4.98 4.10 -8.37
C VAL A 89 4.76 2.73 -7.73
N ILE A 90 4.01 2.72 -6.63
CA ILE A 90 3.49 1.49 -6.02
C ILE A 90 2.02 1.39 -6.43
N HIS A 91 1.71 0.42 -7.31
CA HIS A 91 0.34 0.12 -7.71
C HIS A 91 -0.32 -0.78 -6.66
N GLY A 92 -1.31 -0.23 -5.95
CA GLY A 92 -1.95 -0.88 -4.81
C GLY A 92 -3.44 -1.14 -5.00
N VAL A 93 -3.94 -2.12 -4.26
CA VAL A 93 -5.35 -2.28 -3.85
C VAL A 93 -5.39 -2.17 -2.33
N MET A 94 -6.23 -1.28 -1.80
CA MET A 94 -6.40 -1.14 -0.35
C MET A 94 -7.08 -2.40 0.20
N GLY A 95 -6.28 -3.30 0.78
CA GLY A 95 -6.75 -4.57 1.34
C GLY A 95 -7.08 -4.53 2.81
N ASP A 96 -6.50 -3.57 3.52
CA ASP A 96 -6.70 -3.36 4.95
C ASP A 96 -6.76 -1.85 5.26
N GLU A 97 -7.54 -1.49 6.26
CA GLU A 97 -7.64 -0.11 6.74
C GLU A 97 -6.84 0.02 8.03
N LYS A 98 -5.88 0.93 8.06
CA LYS A 98 -5.11 1.22 9.28
C LYS A 98 -6.05 1.72 10.38
N ASN A 99 -5.94 1.13 11.56
CA ASN A 99 -6.78 1.50 12.69
C ASN A 99 -6.41 2.90 13.20
N MET A 100 -7.31 3.86 13.00
CA MET A 100 -7.09 5.26 13.38
C MET A 100 -6.96 5.48 14.89
N SER A 101 -7.34 4.49 15.70
CA SER A 101 -7.20 4.52 17.16
C SER A 101 -5.85 3.98 17.65
N ASP A 102 -5.02 3.40 16.78
CA ASP A 102 -3.71 2.88 17.17
C ASP A 102 -2.76 4.03 17.54
N ALA A 103 -1.94 3.82 18.57
CA ALA A 103 -0.94 4.80 18.97
C ALA A 103 0.03 5.09 17.81
N GLY A 104 0.22 6.37 17.49
CA GLY A 104 1.06 6.80 16.37
C GLY A 104 0.38 6.71 15.00
N CYS A 105 -0.89 6.30 14.91
CA CYS A 105 -1.68 6.48 13.70
C CYS A 105 -2.12 7.94 13.55
N ASN A 106 -1.99 8.49 12.34
CA ASN A 106 -2.55 9.79 11.98
C ASN A 106 -3.14 9.72 10.56
N LYS A 107 -3.62 10.84 10.03
CA LYS A 107 -4.27 10.86 8.71
C LYS A 107 -3.39 10.31 7.57
N TRP A 108 -2.06 10.28 7.72
CA TRP A 108 -1.14 9.82 6.70
C TRP A 108 -0.78 8.34 6.84
N GLY A 109 -0.69 7.82 8.05
CA GLY A 109 -0.23 6.45 8.29
C GLY A 109 0.01 6.12 9.74
N HIS A 110 0.52 4.90 9.97
CA HIS A 110 1.11 4.48 11.25
C HIS A 110 2.50 5.09 11.44
N ASP A 111 3.08 4.87 12.62
CA ASP A 111 4.44 5.32 12.96
C ASP A 111 4.60 6.83 12.78
N GLY A 112 3.70 7.62 13.37
CA GLY A 112 3.68 9.08 13.21
C GLY A 112 3.39 9.54 11.77
N GLY A 113 2.89 8.66 10.90
CA GLY A 113 2.69 8.93 9.47
C GLY A 113 3.89 8.55 8.59
N HIS A 114 4.96 7.97 9.15
CA HIS A 114 6.09 7.46 8.36
C HIS A 114 5.71 6.21 7.55
N SER A 115 4.82 5.35 8.08
CA SER A 115 4.28 4.19 7.37
C SER A 115 2.93 4.53 6.71
N VAL A 116 3.00 5.17 5.54
CA VAL A 116 1.82 5.49 4.69
C VAL A 116 1.32 4.23 3.98
N VAL A 117 2.24 3.42 3.45
CA VAL A 117 1.96 2.17 2.74
C VAL A 117 2.57 1.02 3.54
N GLU A 118 1.72 0.08 3.95
CA GLU A 118 2.13 -1.16 4.58
C GLU A 118 1.70 -2.33 3.70
N PHE A 119 2.64 -3.20 3.33
CA PHE A 119 2.38 -4.29 2.39
C PHE A 119 1.69 -5.45 3.08
N VAL A 120 0.63 -5.98 2.47
CA VAL A 120 0.04 -7.23 2.89
C VAL A 120 0.89 -8.38 2.34
N VAL A 121 1.30 -9.32 3.20
CA VAL A 121 2.23 -10.40 2.87
C VAL A 121 1.75 -11.77 3.35
N ASN A 122 2.36 -12.83 2.82
CA ASN A 122 2.19 -14.18 3.32
C ASN A 122 2.90 -14.30 4.66
N LYS A 123 2.09 -14.47 5.73
CA LYS A 123 2.59 -14.52 7.10
C LYS A 123 3.68 -15.59 7.28
N SER A 124 3.51 -16.79 6.73
CA SER A 124 4.47 -17.90 6.92
C SER A 124 5.81 -17.66 6.23
N MET A 125 5.83 -16.85 5.16
CA MET A 125 7.05 -16.50 4.43
C MET A 125 7.78 -15.29 5.02
N TRP A 126 7.07 -14.42 5.76
CA TRP A 126 7.61 -13.12 6.18
C TRP A 126 7.89 -13.03 7.68
N TYR A 127 7.02 -13.55 8.52
CA TYR A 127 7.15 -13.39 9.97
C TYR A 127 8.33 -14.20 10.49
N HIS A 128 9.11 -13.61 11.39
CA HIS A 128 10.32 -14.21 11.99
C HIS A 128 11.47 -14.50 11.01
N THR A 129 11.47 -13.90 9.82
CA THR A 129 12.52 -14.13 8.80
C THR A 129 13.53 -12.98 8.64
N GLY A 130 13.29 -11.83 9.29
CA GLY A 130 14.10 -10.63 9.12
C GLY A 130 14.00 -9.97 7.74
N LYS A 131 12.99 -10.35 6.93
CA LYS A 131 12.70 -9.69 5.65
C LYS A 131 12.22 -8.25 5.89
N THR A 132 12.59 -7.37 4.98
CA THR A 132 12.08 -6.00 4.89
C THR A 132 11.62 -5.73 3.46
N VAL A 133 10.64 -4.84 3.28
CA VAL A 133 10.10 -4.52 1.95
C VAL A 133 11.21 -4.01 1.03
N THR A 134 12.04 -3.07 1.51
CA THR A 134 13.12 -2.45 0.73
C THR A 134 14.28 -3.38 0.40
N ARG A 135 14.40 -4.55 1.04
CA ARG A 135 15.36 -5.58 0.60
C ARG A 135 14.91 -6.26 -0.70
N PHE A 136 13.60 -6.41 -0.89
CA PHE A 136 13.01 -6.97 -2.11
C PHE A 136 12.72 -5.90 -3.17
N HIS A 137 12.49 -4.66 -2.71
CA HIS A 137 12.25 -3.48 -3.54
C HIS A 137 13.26 -2.37 -3.23
N PRO A 138 14.55 -2.56 -3.57
CA PRO A 138 15.59 -1.57 -3.32
C PRO A 138 15.34 -0.24 -4.05
N GLU A 139 14.57 -0.25 -5.13
CA GLU A 139 14.15 0.93 -5.88
C GLU A 139 13.21 1.87 -5.10
N TRP A 140 12.59 1.40 -4.00
CA TRP A 140 11.80 2.24 -3.09
C TRP A 140 12.60 2.74 -1.89
N ALA A 141 13.79 2.20 -1.65
CA ALA A 141 14.65 2.63 -0.55
C ALA A 141 15.08 4.09 -0.72
N LYS A 142 15.32 4.79 0.41
CA LYS A 142 15.74 6.20 0.46
C LYS A 142 14.79 7.14 -0.32
N SER A 143 13.52 6.79 -0.37
CA SER A 143 12.45 7.57 -0.99
C SER A 143 11.30 7.70 0.01
N ARG A 144 10.29 8.49 -0.34
CA ARG A 144 9.05 8.60 0.43
C ARG A 144 7.84 8.72 -0.47
N VAL A 145 6.68 8.32 0.01
CA VAL A 145 5.40 8.56 -0.64
C VAL A 145 5.11 10.06 -0.64
N VAL A 146 4.93 10.64 -1.83
CA VAL A 146 4.65 12.09 -1.99
C VAL A 146 3.24 12.35 -2.47
N LYS A 147 2.59 11.36 -3.09
CA LYS A 147 1.26 11.50 -3.66
C LYS A 147 0.54 10.15 -3.69
N ALA A 148 -0.75 10.17 -3.42
CA ALA A 148 -1.66 9.06 -3.63
C ALA A 148 -2.71 9.44 -4.67
N VAL A 149 -3.02 8.53 -5.59
CA VAL A 149 -4.06 8.72 -6.60
C VAL A 149 -5.03 7.55 -6.54
N ASN A 150 -6.24 7.79 -6.06
CA ASN A 150 -7.31 6.81 -6.03
C ASN A 150 -7.99 6.77 -7.40
N LEU A 151 -7.95 5.61 -8.05
CA LEU A 151 -8.33 5.46 -9.46
C LEU A 151 -9.84 5.35 -9.69
N GLY A 152 -10.65 5.34 -8.62
CA GLY A 152 -12.11 5.21 -8.73
C GLY A 152 -12.60 3.80 -9.09
N LYS A 153 -11.70 2.81 -9.21
CA LYS A 153 -12.02 1.39 -9.40
C LYS A 153 -11.96 0.67 -8.05
N ASN A 154 -12.99 -0.13 -7.75
CA ASN A 154 -13.11 -0.85 -6.48
C ASN A 154 -13.46 -2.34 -6.70
N HIS A 155 -12.71 -3.24 -6.09
CA HIS A 155 -12.85 -4.69 -6.24
C HIS A 155 -14.00 -5.31 -5.44
N LEU A 156 -14.65 -4.57 -4.54
CA LEU A 156 -15.87 -5.00 -3.85
C LEU A 156 -17.17 -4.56 -4.54
N ARG A 157 -17.09 -3.61 -5.48
CA ARG A 157 -18.23 -3.16 -6.28
C ARG A 157 -18.41 -3.98 -7.55
#